data_AF-A0A9C5Z0I4-F1
#
_entry.id   AF-A0A9C5Z0I4-F1
#
_cell.length_a   1.000
_cell.length_b   1.000
_cell.length_c   1.000
_cell.angle_alpha   90.00
_cell.angle_beta   90.00
_cell.angle_gamma   90.00
#
_symmetry.space_group_name_H-M   'P 1'
#
loop_
_entity.id
_entity.type
_entity.pdbx_description
1 polymer ?
#
loop_
_entity_poly.entity_id
_entity_poly.type
_entity_poly.pdbx_seq_one_letter_code
_entity_poly.pdbx_strand_id
1 'polypeptide(L)'
;MYRPVVRIGNWFEDICLETDKIVQFKLSRDRGELLVEKTRHLFDNFHKEINLEAPKENIRFGAVVQLMPVDLHVCEYSSSDIHPALSVIINERVVRHSQKINDECELTIAPSVKPCVRNSFRIVSGDEKDRENELLKYGQQFRLECVETEDDPLMLFSAPKSSGLSTMIHTTFDSRKFGEVNLPLGLCYKRNCGPGKEIPMAFTNWYCQHIDPHKRFETDGTPLPSNKPLVITHLATNRNLAAENVVIQTLFGPEFLVSVQNYKNVYKRETWKNIWMISNGHQFK
;
A
#
# COMPACT_ATOMS: atom_id res chain seq x y z
N MET A 1 27.98 -32.62 -27.32
CA MET A 1 28.85 -31.56 -26.76
C MET A 1 29.64 -32.18 -25.61
N TYR A 2 30.97 -32.10 -25.63
CA TYR A 2 31.83 -32.71 -24.60
C TYR A 2 31.98 -31.76 -23.41
N ARG A 3 32.16 -32.28 -22.19
CA ARG A 3 32.44 -31.43 -21.01
C ARG A 3 33.82 -30.77 -21.16
N PRO A 4 34.04 -29.54 -20.64
CA PRO A 4 35.33 -28.83 -20.78
C PRO A 4 36.54 -29.63 -20.27
N VAL A 5 36.33 -30.50 -19.29
CA VAL A 5 37.33 -31.45 -18.76
C VAL A 5 37.88 -32.43 -19.79
N VAL A 6 37.16 -32.68 -20.89
CA VAL A 6 37.54 -33.64 -21.95
C VAL A 6 38.54 -33.02 -22.94
N ARG A 7 38.94 -31.76 -22.77
CA ARG A 7 39.98 -31.07 -23.56
C ARG A 7 39.83 -31.18 -25.09
N ILE A 8 38.60 -31.12 -25.58
CA ILE A 8 38.25 -31.16 -27.01
C ILE A 8 37.58 -29.84 -27.39
N GLY A 9 37.94 -29.27 -28.53
CA GLY A 9 37.37 -28.01 -29.02
C GLY A 9 37.85 -26.79 -28.22
N ASN A 10 36.95 -25.84 -27.93
CA ASN A 10 37.24 -24.61 -27.20
C ASN A 10 37.29 -24.80 -25.67
N TRP A 11 37.72 -25.98 -25.22
CA TRP A 11 37.73 -26.38 -23.81
C TRP A 11 38.48 -25.38 -22.90
N PHE A 12 39.52 -24.73 -23.41
CA PHE A 12 40.29 -23.75 -22.66
C PHE A 12 39.49 -22.47 -22.42
N GLU A 13 38.81 -21.96 -23.45
CA GLU A 13 37.91 -20.80 -23.33
C GLU A 13 36.75 -21.11 -22.39
N ASP A 14 36.17 -22.32 -22.47
CA ASP A 14 35.10 -22.76 -21.59
C ASP A 14 35.54 -22.80 -20.12
N ILE A 15 36.74 -23.31 -19.82
CA ILE A 15 37.30 -23.33 -18.45
C ILE A 15 37.58 -21.92 -17.95
N CYS A 16 38.15 -21.04 -18.80
CA CYS A 16 38.38 -19.64 -18.43
C CYS A 16 37.06 -18.92 -18.12
N LEU A 17 36.02 -19.10 -18.95
CA LEU A 17 34.69 -18.52 -18.72
C LEU A 17 34.03 -19.06 -17.45
N GLU A 18 34.14 -20.36 -17.14
CA GLU A 18 33.65 -20.93 -15.88
C GLU A 18 34.39 -20.35 -14.67
N THR A 19 35.71 -20.20 -14.79
CA THR A 19 36.56 -19.63 -13.72
C THR A 19 36.19 -18.17 -13.46
N ASP A 20 36.05 -17.37 -14.51
CA ASP A 20 35.65 -15.96 -14.42
C ASP A 20 34.25 -15.81 -13.79
N LYS A 21 33.30 -16.67 -14.18
CA LYS A 21 31.96 -16.71 -13.54
C LYS A 21 32.04 -16.97 -12.04
N ILE A 22 32.89 -17.92 -11.61
CA ILE A 22 33.08 -18.23 -10.18
C ILE A 22 33.74 -17.05 -9.45
N VAL A 23 34.74 -16.41 -10.05
CA VAL A 23 35.41 -15.23 -9.47
C VAL A 23 34.42 -14.08 -9.31
N GLN A 24 33.65 -13.76 -10.35
CA GLN A 24 32.63 -12.71 -10.29
C GLN A 24 31.55 -13.03 -9.24
N PHE A 25 31.09 -14.29 -9.18
CA PHE A 25 30.15 -14.72 -8.16
C PHE A 25 30.70 -14.54 -6.74
N LYS A 26 31.95 -14.94 -6.48
CA LYS A 26 32.60 -14.76 -5.17
C LYS A 26 32.74 -13.28 -4.81
N LEU A 27 33.18 -12.45 -5.77
CA LEU A 27 33.29 -11.01 -5.56
C LEU A 27 31.92 -10.37 -5.24
N SER A 28 30.87 -10.71 -5.98
CA SER A 28 29.51 -10.22 -5.70
C SER A 28 28.98 -10.72 -4.36
N ARG A 29 29.24 -11.98 -3.98
CA ARG A 29 28.90 -12.53 -2.66
C ARG A 29 29.62 -11.79 -1.54
N ASP A 30 30.93 -11.61 -1.67
CA ASP A 30 31.74 -10.97 -0.63
C ASP A 30 31.37 -9.48 -0.45
N ARG A 31 30.80 -8.85 -1.50
CA ARG A 31 30.21 -7.50 -1.45
C ARG A 31 28.73 -7.45 -1.03
N GLY A 32 28.05 -8.59 -0.84
CA GLY A 32 26.62 -8.60 -0.52
C GLY A 32 25.70 -8.20 -1.69
N GLU A 33 26.19 -8.27 -2.93
CA GLU A 33 25.52 -7.78 -4.13
C GLU A 33 24.70 -8.83 -4.86
N LEU A 34 24.68 -10.07 -4.36
CA LEU A 34 23.88 -11.13 -4.96
C LEU A 34 22.41 -10.76 -4.92
N LEU A 35 21.69 -11.05 -6.00
CA LEU A 35 20.25 -10.82 -6.07
C LEU A 35 19.50 -11.48 -4.91
N VAL A 36 19.90 -12.69 -4.52
CA VAL A 36 19.30 -13.41 -3.38
C VAL A 36 19.47 -12.66 -2.05
N GLU A 37 20.62 -12.04 -1.83
CA GLU A 37 20.91 -11.28 -0.60
C GLU A 37 20.14 -9.96 -0.60
N LYS A 38 20.15 -9.23 -1.72
CA LYS A 38 19.34 -8.03 -1.90
C LYS A 38 17.85 -8.31 -1.71
N THR A 39 17.33 -9.37 -2.33
CA THR A 39 15.93 -9.77 -2.15
C THR A 39 15.65 -10.11 -0.70
N ARG A 40 16.50 -10.87 0.00
CA ARG A 40 16.29 -11.17 1.42
C ARG A 40 16.22 -9.89 2.26
N HIS A 41 17.20 -8.99 2.11
CA HIS A 41 17.22 -7.72 2.81
C HIS A 41 15.98 -6.86 2.53
N LEU A 42 15.53 -6.84 1.27
CA LEU A 42 14.29 -6.18 0.90
C LEU A 42 13.09 -6.75 1.65
N PHE A 43 12.94 -8.07 1.66
CA PHE A 43 11.84 -8.73 2.37
C PHE A 43 11.90 -8.46 3.87
N ASP A 44 13.10 -8.47 4.45
CA ASP A 44 13.31 -8.17 5.87
C ASP A 44 12.88 -6.73 6.19
N ASN A 45 13.19 -5.75 5.32
CA ASN A 45 12.76 -4.36 5.50
C ASN A 45 11.24 -4.20 5.41
N PHE A 46 10.61 -4.78 4.38
CA PHE A 46 9.17 -4.62 4.17
C PHE A 46 8.32 -5.41 5.19
N HIS A 47 8.82 -6.54 5.68
CA HIS A 47 8.15 -7.38 6.69
C HIS A 47 8.63 -7.15 8.11
N LYS A 48 9.47 -6.14 8.35
CA LYS A 48 9.88 -5.77 9.70
C LYS A 48 8.62 -5.53 10.54
N GLU A 49 8.49 -6.31 11.61
CA GLU A 49 7.29 -6.36 12.44
C GLU A 49 7.05 -5.02 13.14
N ILE A 50 5.79 -4.58 13.17
CA ILE A 50 5.36 -3.38 13.88
C ILE A 50 4.47 -3.81 15.04
N ASN A 51 4.82 -3.33 16.23
CA ASN A 51 3.97 -3.48 17.40
C ASN A 51 2.90 -2.39 17.36
N LEU A 52 1.68 -2.77 16.97
CA LEU A 52 0.51 -1.90 17.13
C LEU A 52 0.22 -1.70 18.63
N GLU A 53 -0.43 -0.60 18.95
CA GLU A 53 -0.90 -0.36 20.31
C GLU A 53 -1.98 -1.38 20.72
N ALA A 54 -2.26 -1.46 22.02
CA ALA A 54 -3.42 -2.21 22.48
C ALA A 54 -4.70 -1.66 21.82
N PRO A 55 -5.66 -2.52 21.40
CA PRO A 55 -6.87 -2.07 20.73
C PRO A 55 -7.60 -1.03 21.58
N LYS A 56 -7.69 0.21 21.10
CA LYS A 56 -8.47 1.29 21.73
C LYS A 56 -9.85 1.36 21.09
N GLU A 57 -10.85 1.83 21.83
CA GLU A 57 -12.22 1.98 21.34
C GLU A 57 -12.32 2.91 20.12
N ASN A 58 -11.53 3.99 20.12
CA ASN A 58 -11.55 5.02 19.10
C ASN A 58 -10.14 5.29 18.54
N ILE A 59 -10.10 5.71 17.28
CA ILE A 59 -8.88 6.08 16.56
C ILE A 59 -8.41 7.48 16.99
N ARG A 60 -7.10 7.67 17.07
CA ARG A 60 -6.44 8.93 17.41
C ARG A 60 -5.41 9.33 16.36
N PHE A 61 -5.14 10.62 16.25
CA PHE A 61 -3.97 11.09 15.50
C PHE A 61 -2.67 10.62 16.19
N GLY A 62 -1.65 10.33 15.40
CA GLY A 62 -0.39 9.71 15.83
C GLY A 62 -0.44 8.19 15.86
N ALA A 63 -1.62 7.57 15.90
CA ALA A 63 -1.76 6.12 15.96
C ALA A 63 -1.25 5.44 14.68
N VAL A 64 -0.53 4.33 14.85
CA VAL A 64 -0.20 3.40 13.77
C VAL A 64 -1.34 2.42 13.59
N VAL A 65 -1.80 2.23 12.35
CA VAL A 65 -2.98 1.45 12.01
C VAL A 65 -2.76 0.60 10.76
N GLN A 66 -3.60 -0.42 10.59
CA GLN A 66 -3.78 -1.11 9.32
C GLN A 66 -5.13 -0.73 8.71
N LEU A 67 -5.18 -0.62 7.38
CA LEU A 67 -6.43 -0.43 6.64
C LEU A 67 -6.84 -1.76 6.02
N MET A 68 -7.97 -2.30 6.46
CA MET A 68 -8.38 -3.66 6.12
C MET A 68 -9.75 -3.64 5.43
N PRO A 69 -9.91 -4.22 4.22
CA PRO A 69 -11.23 -4.51 3.69
C PRO A 69 -12.00 -5.40 4.67
N VAL A 70 -13.28 -5.08 4.92
CA VAL A 70 -14.10 -5.88 5.86
C VAL A 70 -14.50 -7.21 5.26
N ASP A 71 -14.73 -7.23 3.95
CA ASP A 71 -15.04 -8.44 3.20
C ASP A 71 -14.27 -8.40 1.89
N LEU A 72 -13.86 -9.57 1.42
CA LEU A 72 -13.19 -9.74 0.15
C LEU A 72 -13.86 -10.92 -0.56
N HIS A 73 -14.95 -10.65 -1.27
CA HIS A 73 -15.65 -11.66 -2.05
C HIS A 73 -14.89 -11.98 -3.34
N VAL A 74 -13.74 -12.63 -3.22
CA VAL A 74 -12.87 -13.00 -4.35
C VAL A 74 -12.63 -14.50 -4.37
N CYS A 75 -13.24 -15.18 -5.33
CA CYS A 75 -13.10 -16.63 -5.59
C CYS A 75 -13.43 -17.49 -4.34
N GLU A 76 -13.38 -18.82 -4.46
CA GLU A 76 -13.80 -19.79 -3.44
C GLU A 76 -12.96 -19.82 -2.15
N TYR A 77 -12.28 -18.73 -1.79
CA TYR A 77 -11.59 -18.60 -0.51
C TYR A 77 -12.61 -18.29 0.60
N SER A 78 -12.58 -19.05 1.69
CA SER A 78 -13.27 -18.71 2.93
C SER A 78 -12.74 -17.35 3.41
N SER A 79 -13.59 -16.32 3.37
CA SER A 79 -13.26 -14.96 3.82
C SER A 79 -12.85 -14.88 5.30
N SER A 80 -12.97 -15.97 6.05
CA SER A 80 -12.66 -16.07 7.48
C SER A 80 -11.15 -16.16 7.76
N ASP A 81 -10.35 -16.64 6.82
CA ASP A 81 -8.93 -17.00 7.07
C ASP A 81 -7.94 -15.96 6.52
N ILE A 82 -8.41 -15.07 5.64
CA ILE A 82 -7.58 -14.02 5.05
C ILE A 82 -7.88 -12.72 5.79
N HIS A 83 -6.85 -12.13 6.37
CA HIS A 83 -6.92 -10.81 7.00
C HIS A 83 -6.28 -9.79 6.04
N PRO A 84 -6.98 -9.35 4.98
CA PRO A 84 -6.39 -8.48 3.99
C PRO A 84 -6.10 -7.10 4.58
N ALA A 85 -4.94 -6.53 4.27
CA ALA A 85 -4.59 -5.16 4.60
C ALA A 85 -3.99 -4.45 3.39
N LEU A 86 -4.27 -3.15 3.29
CA LEU A 86 -3.56 -2.26 2.38
C LEU A 86 -2.06 -2.39 2.64
N SER A 87 -1.30 -2.68 1.59
CA SER A 87 0.13 -2.97 1.67
C SER A 87 0.87 -2.21 0.58
N VAL A 88 2.05 -1.70 0.91
CA VAL A 88 3.00 -1.12 -0.03
C VAL A 88 3.80 -2.25 -0.69
N ILE A 89 3.98 -2.16 -2.00
CA ILE A 89 4.79 -3.07 -2.79
C ILE A 89 5.88 -2.34 -3.54
N ILE A 90 6.96 -3.05 -3.83
CA ILE A 90 8.00 -2.62 -4.74
C ILE A 90 7.90 -3.44 -6.02
N ASN A 91 7.87 -2.78 -7.17
CA ASN A 91 7.80 -3.45 -8.47
C ASN A 91 9.21 -3.80 -8.98
N GLU A 92 9.27 -4.58 -10.06
CA GLU A 92 10.53 -5.03 -10.66
C GLU A 92 11.43 -3.91 -11.20
N ARG A 93 10.85 -2.74 -11.49
CA ARG A 93 11.61 -1.58 -11.95
C ARG A 93 12.34 -0.93 -10.77
N VAL A 94 11.63 -0.78 -9.64
CA VAL A 94 12.12 -0.09 -8.44
C VAL A 94 13.08 -0.95 -7.62
N VAL A 95 12.88 -2.28 -7.58
CA VAL A 95 13.75 -3.20 -6.81
C VAL A 95 15.21 -3.23 -7.29
N ARG A 96 15.48 -2.80 -8.52
CA ARG A 96 16.84 -2.78 -9.09
C ARG A 96 17.71 -1.68 -8.49
N HIS A 97 17.12 -0.57 -8.08
CA HIS A 97 17.83 0.61 -7.56
C HIS A 97 17.40 1.02 -6.14
N SER A 98 16.32 0.46 -5.60
CA SER A 98 15.86 0.70 -4.22
C SER A 98 15.67 -0.58 -3.43
N GLN A 99 15.89 -0.48 -2.12
CA GLN A 99 15.70 -1.55 -1.12
C GLN A 99 14.71 -1.12 -0.01
N LYS A 100 14.09 0.05 -0.16
CA LYS A 100 13.23 0.71 0.82
C LYS A 100 11.94 1.20 0.16
N ILE A 101 10.92 1.44 0.98
CA ILE A 101 9.68 2.10 0.55
C ILE A 101 9.99 3.54 0.13
N ASN A 102 9.47 3.95 -1.03
CA ASN A 102 9.61 5.30 -1.60
C ASN A 102 8.36 5.66 -2.44
N ASP A 103 8.36 6.84 -3.04
CA ASP A 103 7.26 7.36 -3.88
C ASP A 103 7.07 6.64 -5.23
N GLU A 104 8.01 5.80 -5.64
CA GLU A 104 7.88 4.92 -6.81
C GLU A 104 7.20 3.57 -6.47
N CYS A 105 6.99 3.28 -5.18
CA CYS A 105 6.29 2.08 -4.73
C CYS A 105 4.78 2.18 -5.01
N GLU A 106 4.16 1.02 -5.25
CA GLU A 106 2.72 0.90 -5.52
C GLU A 106 2.00 0.37 -4.28
N LEU A 107 0.67 0.41 -4.30
CA LEU A 107 -0.15 -0.17 -3.22
C LEU A 107 -1.04 -1.28 -3.74
N THR A 108 -1.24 -2.28 -2.88
CA THR A 108 -2.07 -3.45 -3.10
C THR A 108 -2.83 -3.80 -1.83
N ILE A 109 -3.64 -4.83 -1.89
CA ILE A 109 -4.26 -5.47 -0.73
C ILE A 109 -3.69 -6.88 -0.63
N ALA A 110 -3.08 -7.17 0.52
CA ALA A 110 -2.38 -8.43 0.74
C ALA A 110 -2.81 -9.08 2.05
N PRO A 111 -2.70 -10.40 2.20
CA PRO A 111 -2.87 -11.06 3.48
C PRO A 111 -1.91 -10.49 4.54
N SER A 112 -2.44 -10.15 5.71
CA SER A 112 -1.70 -9.62 6.85
C SER A 112 -1.85 -10.56 8.04
N VAL A 113 -0.85 -11.43 8.26
CA VAL A 113 -0.79 -12.29 9.46
C VAL A 113 -0.33 -11.50 10.68
N LYS A 114 0.56 -10.53 10.47
CA LYS A 114 1.08 -9.63 11.49
C LYS A 114 1.25 -8.22 10.92
N PRO A 115 1.11 -7.17 11.74
CA PRO A 115 1.45 -5.83 11.33
C PRO A 115 2.95 -5.70 11.05
N CYS A 116 3.30 -5.08 9.94
CA CYS A 116 4.67 -4.83 9.51
C CYS A 116 4.76 -3.51 8.75
N VAL A 117 5.99 -3.09 8.46
CA VAL A 117 6.29 -1.80 7.82
C VAL A 117 5.44 -1.57 6.56
N ARG A 118 5.31 -2.57 5.68
CA ARG A 118 4.59 -2.39 4.42
C ARG A 118 3.08 -2.20 4.56
N ASN A 119 2.46 -2.68 5.64
CA ASN A 119 1.00 -2.73 5.77
C ASN A 119 0.46 -1.89 6.95
N SER A 120 1.31 -1.03 7.50
CA SER A 120 1.00 -0.16 8.61
C SER A 120 1.21 1.30 8.22
N PHE A 121 0.30 2.16 8.67
CA PHE A 121 0.28 3.58 8.35
C PHE A 121 0.02 4.39 9.61
N ARG A 122 0.65 5.56 9.74
CA ARG A 122 0.40 6.52 10.79
C ARG A 122 -0.69 7.50 10.35
N ILE A 123 -1.66 7.74 11.22
CA ILE A 123 -2.70 8.75 11.00
C ILE A 123 -2.18 10.11 11.44
N VAL A 124 -2.11 11.07 10.52
CA VAL A 124 -1.66 12.44 10.81
C VAL A 124 -2.71 13.47 10.39
N SER A 125 -2.62 14.68 10.93
CA SER A 125 -3.60 15.72 10.63
C SER A 125 -3.58 16.15 9.16
N GLY A 126 -4.78 16.41 8.61
CA GLY A 126 -4.98 16.94 7.26
C GLY A 126 -4.86 18.46 7.14
N ASP A 127 -4.84 19.20 8.24
CA ASP A 127 -4.81 20.68 8.27
C ASP A 127 -3.47 21.27 8.75
N GLU A 128 -2.39 20.48 8.68
CA GLU A 128 -1.02 20.80 9.12
C GLU A 128 -0.86 21.14 10.61
N LYS A 129 -1.96 21.19 11.38
CA LYS A 129 -1.90 21.36 12.83
C LYS A 129 -1.48 20.07 13.49
N ASP A 130 -0.67 20.19 14.53
CA ASP A 130 -0.42 19.07 15.41
C ASP A 130 -1.69 18.78 16.23
N ARG A 131 -2.12 17.53 16.16
CA ARG A 131 -3.31 17.00 16.83
C ARG A 131 -3.00 15.69 17.53
N GLU A 132 -1.72 15.41 17.79
CA GLU A 132 -1.28 14.15 18.35
C GLU A 132 -2.13 13.75 19.58
N ASN A 133 -2.54 12.48 19.63
CA ASN A 133 -3.42 11.90 20.64
C ASN A 133 -4.87 12.43 20.69
N GLU A 134 -5.25 13.44 19.91
CA GLU A 134 -6.66 13.82 19.74
C GLU A 134 -7.45 12.68 19.07
N LEU A 135 -8.72 12.54 19.44
CA LEU A 135 -9.64 11.60 18.78
C LEU A 135 -9.90 12.05 17.35
N LEU A 136 -9.65 11.15 16.39
CA LEU A 136 -10.09 11.34 15.02
C LEU A 136 -11.62 11.18 14.98
N LYS A 137 -12.30 12.04 14.22
CA LYS A 137 -13.77 12.04 14.11
C LYS A 137 -14.23 11.71 12.69
N TYR A 138 -15.48 11.26 12.55
CA TYR A 138 -16.14 11.20 11.23
C TYR A 138 -16.17 12.58 10.58
N GLY A 139 -15.98 12.63 9.26
CA GLY A 139 -15.90 13.88 8.49
C GLY A 139 -14.59 14.67 8.66
N GLN A 140 -13.79 14.36 9.68
CA GLN A 140 -12.53 15.05 9.92
C GLN A 140 -11.44 14.57 8.95
N GLN A 141 -10.69 15.53 8.41
CA GLN A 141 -9.63 15.28 7.45
C GLN A 141 -8.38 14.76 8.15
N PHE A 142 -7.80 13.71 7.59
CA PHE A 142 -6.53 13.14 8.00
C PHE A 142 -5.71 12.74 6.77
N ARG A 143 -4.45 12.40 6.99
CA ARG A 143 -3.57 11.80 5.98
C ARG A 143 -2.98 10.50 6.53
N LEU A 144 -2.56 9.64 5.62
CA LEU A 144 -1.94 8.36 5.94
C LEU A 144 -0.47 8.45 5.58
N GLU A 145 0.38 8.26 6.56
CA GLU A 145 1.84 8.33 6.44
C GLU A 145 2.42 6.91 6.58
N CYS A 146 3.40 6.53 5.76
CA CYS A 146 4.13 5.26 5.97
C CYS A 146 4.93 5.30 7.29
N VAL A 147 5.05 4.17 8.00
CA VAL A 147 5.62 4.19 9.38
C VAL A 147 7.13 4.37 9.41
N GLU A 148 7.87 3.79 8.47
CA GLU A 148 9.32 3.96 8.35
C GLU A 148 9.66 4.85 7.17
N THR A 149 9.57 6.16 7.41
CA THR A 149 10.02 7.19 6.48
C THR A 149 11.32 7.78 7.01
N GLU A 150 12.23 8.17 6.12
CA GLU A 150 13.44 8.91 6.48
C GLU A 150 13.08 10.37 6.87
N ASP A 151 14.02 11.30 6.74
CA ASP A 151 13.85 12.72 7.12
C ASP A 151 12.62 13.43 6.52
N ASP A 152 12.01 12.86 5.47
CA ASP A 152 10.79 13.38 4.86
C ASP A 152 9.66 12.34 4.84
N PRO A 153 8.51 12.62 5.47
CA PRO A 153 7.37 11.72 5.50
C PRO A 153 6.86 11.33 4.12
N LEU A 154 6.44 10.08 3.97
CA LEU A 154 5.84 9.54 2.76
C LEU A 154 4.34 9.35 2.98
N MET A 155 3.54 10.04 2.17
CA MET A 155 2.10 10.16 2.31
C MET A 155 1.37 9.35 1.25
N LEU A 156 0.26 8.74 1.63
CA LEU A 156 -0.70 8.16 0.70
C LEU A 156 -1.44 9.27 -0.05
N PHE A 157 -1.56 9.14 -1.37
CA PHE A 157 -2.27 10.12 -2.18
C PHE A 157 -3.01 9.51 -3.37
N SER A 158 -3.99 10.24 -3.87
CA SER A 158 -4.69 9.97 -5.11
C SER A 158 -4.89 11.29 -5.85
N ALA A 159 -4.91 11.26 -7.18
CA ALA A 159 -5.12 12.46 -7.98
C ALA A 159 -6.34 12.31 -8.90
N PRO A 160 -7.09 13.39 -9.20
CA PRO A 160 -8.02 13.39 -10.31
C PRO A 160 -7.28 13.15 -11.62
N LYS A 161 -8.01 12.70 -12.64
CA LYS A 161 -7.45 12.60 -13.99
C LYS A 161 -7.17 13.99 -14.55
N SER A 162 -6.09 14.08 -15.32
CA SER A 162 -5.80 15.25 -16.14
C SER A 162 -6.87 15.41 -17.24
N SER A 163 -6.85 16.55 -17.94
CA SER A 163 -7.71 16.80 -19.11
C SER A 163 -7.54 15.75 -20.23
N GLY A 164 -6.35 15.14 -20.31
CA GLY A 164 -6.05 14.03 -21.24
C GLY A 164 -6.50 12.66 -20.75
N LEU A 165 -7.29 12.58 -19.66
CA LEU A 165 -7.71 11.36 -18.98
C LEU A 165 -6.56 10.51 -18.40
N SER A 166 -5.33 11.04 -18.40
CA SER A 166 -4.17 10.41 -17.79
C SER A 166 -4.14 10.63 -16.27
N THR A 167 -3.55 9.69 -15.55
CA THR A 167 -3.32 9.78 -14.11
C THR A 167 -1.92 10.31 -13.84
N MET A 168 -1.76 11.10 -12.79
CA MET A 168 -0.43 11.56 -12.33
C MET A 168 0.39 10.43 -11.70
N ILE A 169 -0.29 9.36 -11.28
CA ILE A 169 0.31 8.20 -10.62
C ILE A 169 0.50 7.12 -11.66
N HIS A 170 1.74 6.65 -11.78
CA HIS A 170 2.07 5.52 -12.64
C HIS A 170 1.85 4.23 -11.87
N THR A 171 1.07 3.31 -12.42
CA THR A 171 0.83 1.98 -11.82
C THR A 171 1.14 0.89 -12.84
N THR A 172 1.51 -0.29 -12.36
CA THR A 172 1.75 -1.46 -13.22
C THR A 172 0.44 -2.08 -13.68
N PHE A 173 -0.61 -2.00 -12.85
CA PHE A 173 -1.92 -2.57 -13.10
C PHE A 173 -3.02 -1.54 -12.83
N ASP A 174 -4.04 -1.52 -13.69
CA ASP A 174 -5.24 -0.69 -13.51
C ASP A 174 -6.52 -1.51 -13.43
N SER A 175 -7.53 -0.95 -12.78
CA SER A 175 -8.90 -1.47 -12.80
C SER A 175 -9.81 -0.50 -13.53
N ARG A 176 -10.94 -1.02 -14.01
CA ARG A 176 -11.92 -0.23 -14.76
C ARG A 176 -13.32 -0.40 -14.20
N LYS A 177 -14.09 0.67 -14.25
CA LYS A 177 -15.53 0.67 -14.00
C LYS A 177 -16.23 1.26 -15.21
N PHE A 178 -17.11 0.48 -15.83
CA PHE A 178 -17.84 0.89 -17.05
C PHE A 178 -16.92 1.38 -18.18
N GLY A 179 -15.78 0.73 -18.36
CA GLY A 179 -14.77 1.08 -19.38
C GLY A 179 -13.84 2.23 -18.98
N GLU A 180 -14.15 2.97 -17.93
CA GLU A 180 -13.32 4.05 -17.41
C GLU A 180 -12.27 3.52 -16.41
N VAL A 181 -11.00 3.89 -16.60
CA VAL A 181 -9.90 3.59 -15.65
C VAL A 181 -10.21 4.20 -14.28
N ASN A 182 -10.11 3.40 -13.22
CA ASN A 182 -10.29 3.87 -11.84
C ASN A 182 -9.11 4.74 -11.42
N LEU A 183 -9.30 5.58 -10.40
CA LEU A 183 -8.18 6.39 -9.93
C LEU A 183 -7.20 5.48 -9.17
N PRO A 184 -5.90 5.52 -9.49
CA PRO A 184 -4.89 4.77 -8.77
C PRO A 184 -4.60 5.39 -7.40
N LEU A 185 -4.00 4.59 -6.54
CA LEU A 185 -3.47 5.01 -5.24
C LEU A 185 -1.94 4.99 -5.32
N GLY A 186 -1.29 6.01 -4.77
CA GLY A 186 0.17 6.14 -4.82
C GLY A 186 0.76 6.74 -3.54
N LEU A 187 2.07 6.93 -3.57
CA LEU A 187 2.85 7.49 -2.46
C LEU A 187 3.57 8.76 -2.91
N CYS A 188 3.59 9.77 -2.06
CA CYS A 188 4.34 10.99 -2.32
C CYS A 188 5.02 11.52 -1.07
N TYR A 189 6.22 12.03 -1.26
CA TYR A 189 6.94 12.75 -0.22
C TYR A 189 6.20 14.02 0.23
N LYS A 190 6.16 14.28 1.54
CA LYS A 190 5.51 15.44 2.12
C LYS A 190 6.11 16.74 1.59
N ARG A 191 7.42 16.80 1.33
CA ARG A 191 8.07 17.97 0.71
C ARG A 191 7.51 18.36 -0.67
N ASN A 192 6.94 17.39 -1.39
CA ASN A 192 6.32 17.56 -2.71
C ASN A 192 4.82 17.87 -2.62
N CYS A 193 4.26 17.90 -1.41
CA CYS A 193 2.84 18.12 -1.15
C CYS A 193 2.61 19.48 -0.47
N GLY A 194 1.71 20.31 -1.00
CA GLY A 194 1.36 21.60 -0.39
C GLY A 194 1.13 22.77 -1.36
N PRO A 195 0.85 23.98 -0.84
CA PRO A 195 0.72 25.19 -1.66
C PRO A 195 2.01 25.48 -2.44
N GLY A 196 1.90 25.65 -3.76
CA GLY A 196 3.05 25.91 -4.64
C GLY A 196 3.95 24.70 -4.88
N LYS A 197 3.51 23.48 -4.55
CA LYS A 197 4.20 22.22 -4.79
C LYS A 197 3.59 21.45 -5.96
N GLU A 198 4.26 20.39 -6.39
CA GLU A 198 3.81 19.51 -7.47
C GLU A 198 2.49 18.80 -7.15
N ILE A 199 2.31 18.39 -5.89
CA ILE A 199 1.11 17.70 -5.42
C ILE A 199 0.31 18.63 -4.50
N PRO A 200 -0.92 19.01 -4.87
CA PRO A 200 -1.78 19.76 -3.97
C PRO A 200 -2.07 18.99 -2.67
N MET A 201 -2.09 19.69 -1.54
CA MET A 201 -2.36 19.09 -0.22
C MET A 201 -3.65 18.25 -0.19
N ALA A 202 -4.69 18.73 -0.89
CA ALA A 202 -5.98 18.05 -0.98
C ALA A 202 -5.90 16.63 -1.56
N PHE A 203 -4.85 16.29 -2.31
CA PHE A 203 -4.65 14.95 -2.92
C PHE A 203 -4.13 13.92 -1.92
N THR A 204 -3.61 14.37 -0.77
CA THR A 204 -3.20 13.49 0.34
C THR A 204 -4.26 13.38 1.43
N ASN A 205 -5.33 14.20 1.38
CA ASN A 205 -6.33 14.26 2.43
C ASN A 205 -7.45 13.23 2.21
N TRP A 206 -7.79 12.56 3.30
CA TRP A 206 -8.84 11.56 3.40
C TRP A 206 -9.76 11.90 4.55
N TYR A 207 -10.98 11.37 4.53
CA TYR A 207 -11.89 11.44 5.66
C TYR A 207 -12.72 10.17 5.73
N CYS A 208 -13.21 9.84 6.93
CA CYS A 208 -14.06 8.67 7.12
C CYS A 208 -15.53 9.07 7.17
N GLN A 209 -16.38 8.21 6.63
CA GLN A 209 -17.83 8.31 6.69
C GLN A 209 -18.42 7.04 7.29
N HIS A 210 -19.57 7.19 7.94
CA HIS A 210 -20.34 6.05 8.43
C HIS A 210 -20.81 5.17 7.24
N ILE A 211 -20.78 3.84 7.44
CA ILE A 211 -21.16 2.84 6.42
C ILE A 211 -22.59 3.05 5.90
N ASP A 212 -23.53 3.34 6.80
CA ASP A 212 -24.90 3.69 6.45
C ASP A 212 -24.99 5.17 6.05
N PRO A 213 -25.37 5.50 4.79
CA PRO A 213 -25.53 6.88 4.34
C PRO A 213 -26.51 7.70 5.16
N HIS A 214 -27.54 7.09 5.75
CA HIS A 214 -28.57 7.82 6.51
C HIS A 214 -28.07 8.30 7.88
N LYS A 215 -27.05 7.65 8.43
CA LYS A 215 -26.47 8.02 9.72
C LYS A 215 -25.33 9.03 9.62
N ARG A 216 -24.83 9.30 8.40
CA ARG A 216 -23.64 10.15 8.18
C ARG A 216 -23.79 11.55 8.80
N PHE A 217 -24.98 12.14 8.70
CA PHE A 217 -25.26 13.46 9.27
C PHE A 217 -25.19 13.44 10.80
N GLU A 218 -25.80 12.45 11.45
CA GLU A 218 -25.84 12.33 12.92
C GLU A 218 -24.48 11.93 13.51
N THR A 219 -23.70 11.15 12.76
CA THR A 219 -22.36 10.72 13.20
C THR A 219 -21.25 11.73 12.92
N ASP A 220 -21.51 12.77 12.12
CA ASP A 220 -20.50 13.74 11.76
C ASP A 220 -19.90 14.40 13.00
N GLY A 221 -18.56 14.51 13.07
CA GLY A 221 -17.87 15.05 14.24
C GLY A 221 -17.84 14.14 15.48
N THR A 222 -18.48 12.97 15.47
CA THR A 222 -18.34 11.97 16.55
C THR A 222 -17.02 11.19 16.43
N PRO A 223 -16.44 10.69 17.54
CA PRO A 223 -15.22 9.89 17.52
C PRO A 223 -15.31 8.70 16.56
N LEU A 224 -14.21 8.45 15.83
CA LEU A 224 -14.13 7.37 14.87
C LEU A 224 -13.83 6.05 15.60
N PRO A 225 -14.73 5.06 15.57
CA PRO A 225 -14.53 3.80 16.25
C PRO A 225 -13.42 2.98 15.58
N SER A 226 -12.57 2.35 16.38
CA SER A 226 -11.59 1.37 15.89
C SER A 226 -12.25 0.04 15.57
N ASN A 227 -11.68 -0.71 14.63
CA ASN A 227 -12.10 -2.07 14.29
C ASN A 227 -13.61 -2.19 13.93
N LYS A 228 -14.18 -1.12 13.33
CA LYS A 228 -15.56 -1.10 12.84
C LYS A 228 -15.63 -0.78 11.34
N PRO A 229 -16.62 -1.34 10.61
CA PRO A 229 -16.85 -1.03 9.21
C PRO A 229 -17.16 0.45 8.97
N LEU A 230 -16.48 1.05 8.01
CA LEU A 230 -16.61 2.45 7.60
C LEU A 230 -16.28 2.62 6.11
N VAL A 231 -16.45 3.84 5.61
CA VAL A 231 -16.06 4.23 4.24
C VAL A 231 -14.94 5.27 4.33
N ILE A 232 -13.82 5.02 3.64
CA ILE A 232 -12.68 5.95 3.56
C ILE A 232 -12.79 6.70 2.23
N THR A 233 -12.89 8.02 2.28
CA THR A 233 -13.14 8.86 1.10
C THR A 233 -11.97 9.81 0.86
N HIS A 234 -11.50 9.84 -0.38
CA HIS A 234 -10.49 10.80 -0.84
C HIS A 234 -11.12 12.19 -0.97
N LEU A 235 -10.53 13.20 -0.33
CA LEU A 235 -11.11 14.53 -0.22
C LEU A 235 -11.28 15.20 -1.59
N ALA A 236 -10.22 15.24 -2.40
CA ALA A 236 -10.22 16.01 -3.65
C ALA A 236 -11.14 15.42 -4.74
N THR A 237 -11.33 14.10 -4.76
CA THR A 237 -12.11 13.44 -5.83
C THR A 237 -13.49 12.98 -5.37
N ASN A 238 -13.76 13.02 -4.06
CA ASN A 238 -14.97 12.47 -3.44
C ASN A 238 -15.26 11.03 -3.89
N ARG A 239 -14.18 10.24 -4.02
CA ARG A 239 -14.22 8.82 -4.38
C ARG A 239 -13.66 7.99 -3.24
N ASN A 240 -14.24 6.81 -3.04
CA ASN A 240 -13.94 5.94 -1.92
C ASN A 240 -12.74 5.05 -2.22
N LEU A 241 -11.96 4.72 -1.21
CA LEU A 241 -10.97 3.64 -1.29
C LEU A 241 -11.69 2.33 -1.64
N ALA A 242 -11.13 1.56 -2.57
CA ALA A 242 -11.79 0.40 -3.16
C ALA A 242 -10.85 -0.82 -3.24
N ALA A 243 -11.30 -1.94 -2.69
CA ALA A 243 -10.72 -3.24 -2.93
C ALA A 243 -11.23 -3.78 -4.27
N GLU A 244 -10.32 -4.10 -5.19
CA GLU A 244 -10.68 -4.64 -6.49
C GLU A 244 -10.65 -6.16 -6.50
N ASN A 245 -11.60 -6.75 -7.22
CA ASN A 245 -11.60 -8.18 -7.51
C ASN A 245 -10.70 -8.46 -8.72
N VAL A 246 -9.42 -8.09 -8.59
CA VAL A 246 -8.38 -8.29 -9.60
C VAL A 246 -7.13 -8.76 -8.87
N VAL A 247 -6.75 -10.02 -9.10
CA VAL A 247 -5.50 -10.59 -8.57
C VAL A 247 -4.34 -10.11 -9.43
N ILE A 248 -3.27 -9.69 -8.77
CA ILE A 248 -2.00 -9.29 -9.38
C ILE A 248 -0.87 -10.10 -8.74
N GLN A 249 0.14 -10.42 -9.55
CA GLN A 249 1.36 -11.09 -9.09
C GLN A 249 2.39 -10.03 -8.73
N THR A 250 2.81 -10.01 -7.47
CA THR A 250 3.84 -9.11 -6.97
C THR A 250 5.04 -9.93 -6.49
N LEU A 251 6.16 -9.25 -6.18
CA LEU A 251 7.32 -9.94 -5.59
C LEU A 251 6.96 -10.66 -4.28
N PHE A 252 5.90 -10.25 -3.60
CA PHE A 252 5.45 -10.82 -2.35
C PHE A 252 4.41 -11.95 -2.49
N GLY A 253 3.99 -12.25 -3.73
CA GLY A 253 3.00 -13.26 -4.04
C GLY A 253 1.73 -12.70 -4.68
N PRO A 254 0.65 -13.51 -4.74
CA PRO A 254 -0.63 -13.07 -5.27
C PRO A 254 -1.31 -12.11 -4.30
N GLU A 255 -1.61 -10.91 -4.78
CA GLU A 255 -2.26 -9.84 -4.02
C GLU A 255 -3.43 -9.26 -4.84
N PHE A 256 -4.23 -8.40 -4.24
CA PHE A 256 -5.37 -7.76 -4.90
C PHE A 256 -5.06 -6.31 -5.23
N LEU A 257 -5.58 -5.86 -6.37
CA LEU A 257 -5.46 -4.47 -6.77
C LEU A 257 -6.31 -3.57 -5.84
N VAL A 258 -5.82 -2.36 -5.59
CA VAL A 258 -6.54 -1.30 -4.89
C VAL A 258 -6.78 -0.12 -5.83
N SER A 259 -7.90 0.56 -5.67
CA SER A 259 -8.22 1.77 -6.45
C SER A 259 -8.99 2.79 -5.60
N VAL A 260 -9.25 3.96 -6.17
CA VAL A 260 -10.09 5.00 -5.58
C VAL A 260 -11.30 5.20 -6.49
N GLN A 261 -12.39 4.52 -6.16
CA GLN A 261 -13.60 4.46 -6.96
C GLN A 261 -14.85 4.19 -6.12
N ASN A 262 -15.98 4.79 -6.52
CA ASN A 262 -17.27 4.58 -5.87
C ASN A 262 -18.00 3.37 -6.48
N TYR A 263 -18.24 2.32 -5.70
CA TYR A 263 -19.07 1.18 -6.05
C TYR A 263 -20.32 1.18 -5.20
N LYS A 264 -21.49 1.30 -5.84
CA LYS A 264 -22.78 1.34 -5.17
C LYS A 264 -23.69 0.24 -5.71
N ASN A 265 -24.49 -0.35 -4.84
CA ASN A 265 -25.55 -1.27 -5.21
C ASN A 265 -26.79 -0.51 -5.74
N VAL A 266 -27.83 -1.26 -6.10
CA VAL A 266 -29.10 -0.72 -6.60
C VAL A 266 -29.81 0.21 -5.60
N TYR A 267 -29.50 0.09 -4.31
CA TYR A 267 -30.02 0.93 -3.23
C TYR A 267 -29.15 2.16 -2.94
N LYS A 268 -28.18 2.47 -3.82
CA LYS A 268 -27.21 3.57 -3.67
C LYS A 268 -26.31 3.47 -2.43
N ARG A 269 -26.21 2.30 -1.82
CA ARG A 269 -25.27 2.00 -0.72
C ARG A 269 -23.97 1.47 -1.28
N GLU A 270 -22.87 1.82 -0.64
CA GLU A 270 -21.55 1.30 -0.96
C GLU A 270 -21.54 -0.24 -0.91
N THR A 271 -20.88 -0.87 -1.90
CA THR A 271 -20.67 -2.33 -1.91
C THR A 271 -19.48 -2.71 -1.03
N TRP A 272 -19.29 -4.01 -0.78
CA TRP A 272 -18.14 -4.56 -0.04
C TRP A 272 -16.78 -3.97 -0.45
N LYS A 273 -16.58 -3.68 -1.74
CA LYS A 273 -15.36 -3.07 -2.26
C LYS A 273 -14.96 -1.79 -1.52
N ASN A 274 -15.92 -1.00 -1.06
CA ASN A 274 -15.67 0.28 -0.39
C ASN A 274 -15.84 0.24 1.13
N ILE A 275 -16.05 -0.94 1.71
CA ILE A 275 -16.24 -1.09 3.14
C ILE A 275 -14.90 -1.55 3.75
N TRP A 276 -14.32 -0.66 4.54
CA TRP A 276 -13.02 -0.84 5.17
C TRP A 276 -13.13 -0.75 6.69
N MET A 277 -12.07 -1.16 7.36
CA MET A 277 -11.87 -1.08 8.78
C MET A 277 -10.50 -0.47 9.04
N ILE A 278 -10.42 0.47 9.98
CA ILE A 278 -9.15 0.98 10.49
C ILE A 278 -8.84 0.25 11.78
N SER A 279 -7.76 -0.53 11.78
CA SER A 279 -7.34 -1.30 12.95
C SER A 279 -6.12 -0.69 13.61
N ASN A 280 -6.22 -0.34 14.90
CA ASN A 280 -5.09 0.10 15.73
C ASN A 280 -4.54 -1.02 16.64
N GLY A 281 -4.94 -2.27 16.39
CA GLY A 281 -4.64 -3.43 17.20
C GLY A 281 -5.72 -4.49 16.98
N HIS A 282 -5.31 -5.64 16.46
CA HIS A 282 -6.16 -6.82 16.32
C HIS A 282 -5.43 -8.02 16.94
N GLN A 283 -6.08 -8.71 17.88
CA GLN A 283 -5.68 -10.08 18.21
C GLN A 283 -6.35 -10.98 17.19
N PHE A 284 -5.58 -11.53 16.26
CA PHE A 284 -6.05 -12.67 15.48
C PHE A 284 -6.28 -13.80 16.50
N LYS A 285 -7.54 -14.23 16.64
CA LYS A 285 -7.89 -15.38 17.48
C LYS A 285 -7.65 -16.66 16.71
#